data_AF-A0A7Z9XI92-F1
#
_entry.id   AF-A0A7Z9XI92-F1
#
_cell.length_a   1.000
_cell.length_b   1.000
_cell.length_c   1.000
_cell.angle_alpha   90.00
_cell.angle_beta   90.00
_cell.angle_gamma   90.00
#
_symmetry.space_group_name_H-M   'P 1'
#
loop_
_entity.id
_entity.type
_entity.pdbx_description
1 polymer ?
#
loop_
_entity_poly.entity_id
_entity_poly.type
_entity_poly.pdbx_seq_one_letter_code
_entity_poly.pdbx_strand_id
1 'polypeptide(L)'
;MRRFLQTPAWPIWLLILTLTFVQGVIWLNTIPPWGAPDEPGHFLYVQLFAELGRAPRPEDVPPERWRDVIASMEAHRWSAYVHPQGSETPPTQDPIFLASGAQIGQKPPGYYALAAGWLRLLSHWREQPLARQLRWLRWLSLLLHTLTTAMALGLTRRLWPDARHRALGMGLLTGLLPMVGFIGVSVNNDALTMLWGAAGFAGLILARTRLGWSLMLAWTVLGTVGIDAGLAFLWPLALARWLFFAPAPHGLRLRPHAELRASWRVGVILALILIPSFLLIPNPHWAAGWRPIETGRSRADGQLFLQAKGAPARISQTLSGLLIVQRQGQPLTVTVQAA
;
A
#
# COMPACT_ATOMS: atom_id res chain seq x y z
N MET A 1 -40.17 -20.06 8.63
CA MET A 1 -39.03 -19.13 8.40
C MET A 1 -38.13 -18.88 9.63
N ARG A 2 -38.59 -18.97 10.89
CA ARG A 2 -37.71 -18.80 12.08
C ARG A 2 -36.60 -19.84 12.29
N ARG A 3 -36.65 -21.02 11.64
CA ARG A 3 -35.65 -22.10 11.78
C ARG A 3 -34.38 -21.94 10.94
N PHE A 4 -34.38 -21.10 9.89
CA PHE A 4 -33.17 -20.84 9.08
C PHE A 4 -32.13 -19.95 9.79
N LEU A 5 -32.41 -19.48 11.01
CA LEU A 5 -31.51 -18.65 11.82
C LEU A 5 -30.65 -19.44 12.81
N GLN A 6 -30.86 -20.76 12.96
CA GLN A 6 -30.24 -21.52 14.06
C GLN A 6 -29.05 -22.40 13.68
N THR A 7 -28.75 -22.62 12.39
CA THR A 7 -27.50 -23.33 12.07
C THR A 7 -26.31 -22.37 12.26
N PRO A 8 -25.36 -22.71 13.14
CA PRO A 8 -24.15 -21.92 13.27
C PRO A 8 -23.41 -21.89 11.93
N ALA A 9 -23.20 -20.70 11.37
CA ALA A 9 -22.45 -20.54 10.13
C ALA A 9 -20.92 -20.60 10.35
N TRP A 10 -20.46 -20.75 11.60
CA TRP A 10 -19.04 -20.71 11.95
C TRP A 10 -18.20 -21.79 11.25
N PRO A 11 -18.67 -23.03 10.99
CA PRO A 11 -17.83 -24.02 10.32
C PRO A 11 -17.46 -23.59 8.90
N ILE A 12 -18.40 -23.00 8.17
CA ILE A 12 -18.16 -22.50 6.81
C ILE A 12 -17.24 -21.29 6.83
N TRP A 13 -17.34 -20.44 7.86
CA TRP A 13 -16.46 -19.28 8.00
C TRP A 13 -15.03 -19.72 8.28
N LEU A 14 -14.85 -20.67 9.21
CA LEU A 14 -13.54 -21.27 9.47
C LEU A 14 -12.99 -21.94 8.21
N LEU A 15 -13.82 -22.61 7.41
CA LEU A 15 -13.40 -23.16 6.13
C LEU A 15 -12.88 -22.06 5.20
N ILE A 16 -13.62 -20.97 4.98
CA ILE A 16 -13.17 -19.87 4.11
C ILE A 16 -11.86 -19.26 4.63
N LEU A 17 -11.76 -19.00 5.93
CA LEU A 17 -10.55 -18.45 6.53
C LEU A 17 -9.36 -19.41 6.41
N THR A 18 -9.60 -20.70 6.57
CA THR A 18 -8.58 -21.74 6.36
C THR A 18 -8.14 -21.77 4.90
N LEU A 19 -9.07 -21.70 3.95
CA LEU A 19 -8.77 -21.65 2.52
C LEU A 19 -7.95 -20.41 2.16
N THR A 20 -8.32 -19.22 2.67
CA THR A 20 -7.55 -17.98 2.50
C THR A 20 -6.15 -18.11 3.08
N PHE A 21 -6.03 -18.63 4.29
CA PHE A 21 -4.73 -18.83 4.93
C PHE A 21 -3.85 -19.82 4.14
N VAL A 22 -4.41 -20.97 3.74
CA VAL A 22 -3.71 -21.99 2.94
C VAL A 22 -3.28 -21.43 1.59
N GLN A 23 -4.15 -20.71 0.88
CA GLN A 23 -3.78 -20.05 -0.38
C GLN A 23 -2.65 -19.04 -0.14
N GLY A 24 -2.70 -18.28 0.95
CA GLY A 24 -1.63 -17.37 1.29
C GLY A 24 -0.31 -18.06 1.63
N VAL A 25 -0.34 -19.23 2.27
CA VAL A 25 0.85 -20.08 2.46
C VAL A 25 1.39 -20.58 1.12
N ILE A 26 0.52 -20.96 0.17
CA ILE A 26 0.93 -21.32 -1.19
C ILE A 26 1.66 -20.13 -1.84
N TRP A 27 1.09 -18.93 -1.79
CA TRP A 27 1.75 -17.71 -2.29
C TRP A 27 3.08 -17.44 -1.60
N LEU A 28 3.15 -17.52 -0.27
CA LEU A 28 4.37 -17.30 0.51
C LEU A 28 5.53 -18.20 0.06
N ASN A 29 5.23 -19.44 -0.36
CA ASN A 29 6.22 -20.41 -0.85
C ASN A 29 6.45 -20.35 -2.36
N THR A 30 5.50 -19.82 -3.13
CA THR A 30 5.59 -19.75 -4.61
C THR A 30 6.28 -18.47 -5.07
N ILE A 31 6.05 -17.35 -4.37
CA ILE A 31 6.69 -16.08 -4.69
C ILE A 31 8.15 -16.17 -4.27
N PRO A 32 9.12 -16.12 -5.20
CA PRO A 32 10.52 -16.12 -4.82
C PRO A 32 10.82 -14.89 -3.93
N PRO A 33 11.88 -14.91 -3.11
CA PRO A 33 12.34 -13.70 -2.44
C PRO A 33 12.49 -12.57 -3.45
N TRP A 34 11.94 -11.40 -3.12
CA TRP A 34 11.95 -10.19 -3.98
C TRP A 34 11.12 -10.28 -5.26
N GLY A 35 10.35 -11.35 -5.45
CA GLY A 35 9.48 -11.52 -6.63
C GLY A 35 8.23 -10.66 -6.62
N ALA A 36 7.87 -10.05 -5.49
CA ALA A 36 6.77 -9.12 -5.41
C ALA A 36 7.20 -7.68 -5.77
N PRO A 37 6.32 -6.88 -6.41
CA PRO A 37 6.63 -5.49 -6.73
C PRO A 37 7.02 -4.69 -5.48
N ASP A 38 8.04 -3.84 -5.62
CA ASP A 38 8.50 -2.88 -4.60
C ASP A 38 8.94 -3.46 -3.24
N GLU A 39 8.95 -4.78 -3.12
CA GLU A 39 9.22 -5.51 -1.89
C GLU A 39 10.61 -5.21 -1.29
N PRO A 40 11.71 -5.06 -2.08
CA PRO A 40 13.00 -4.64 -1.54
C PRO A 40 12.96 -3.30 -0.80
N GLY A 41 12.23 -2.32 -1.34
CA GLY A 41 12.11 -0.99 -0.74
C GLY A 41 11.30 -1.02 0.55
N HIS A 42 10.18 -1.76 0.57
CA HIS A 42 9.39 -1.94 1.79
C HIS A 42 10.17 -2.70 2.86
N PHE A 43 10.86 -3.77 2.49
CA PHE A 43 11.70 -4.55 3.40
C PHE A 43 12.77 -3.68 4.06
N LEU A 44 13.51 -2.88 3.27
CA LEU A 44 14.56 -2.03 3.79
C LEU A 44 14.03 -0.96 4.75
N TYR A 45 12.85 -0.40 4.47
CA TYR A 45 12.15 0.51 5.39
C TYR A 45 11.88 -0.20 6.73
N VAL A 46 11.29 -1.40 6.70
CA VAL A 46 11.01 -2.18 7.92
C VAL A 46 12.29 -2.45 8.71
N GLN A 47 13.36 -2.88 8.04
CA GLN A 47 14.65 -3.19 8.67
C GLN A 47 15.24 -1.96 9.37
N LEU A 48 15.32 -0.82 8.66
CA LEU A 48 15.86 0.42 9.23
C LEU A 48 14.99 0.94 10.37
N PHE A 49 13.66 0.82 10.26
CA PHE A 49 12.75 1.15 11.37
C PHE A 49 13.04 0.26 12.60
N ALA A 50 13.25 -1.04 12.39
CA ALA A 50 13.61 -1.98 13.45
C ALA A 50 14.98 -1.69 14.07
N GLU A 51 15.90 -1.05 13.35
CA GLU A 51 17.22 -0.66 13.86
C GLU A 51 17.19 0.67 14.59
N LEU A 52 16.57 1.69 13.98
CA LEU A 52 16.57 3.06 14.47
C LEU A 52 15.52 3.32 15.55
N GLY A 53 14.45 2.52 15.59
CA GLY A 53 13.31 2.75 16.50
C GLY A 53 12.47 3.99 16.15
N ARG A 54 12.71 4.59 14.97
CA ARG A 54 11.96 5.72 14.41
C ARG A 54 11.77 5.52 12.91
N ALA A 55 10.91 6.34 12.31
CA ALA A 55 10.79 6.39 10.85
C ALA A 55 12.14 6.77 10.22
N PRO A 56 12.72 5.92 9.34
CA PRO A 56 13.91 6.25 8.56
C PRO A 56 13.62 7.34 7.54
N ARG A 57 14.64 8.15 7.29
CA ARG A 57 14.72 9.13 6.22
C ARG A 57 15.66 8.62 5.12
N PRO A 58 15.59 9.16 3.89
CA PRO A 58 16.46 8.72 2.80
C PRO A 58 17.96 8.76 3.15
N GLU A 59 18.39 9.74 3.94
CA GLU A 59 19.77 9.88 4.42
C GLU A 59 20.20 8.80 5.43
N ASP A 60 19.26 8.09 6.05
CA ASP A 60 19.57 7.02 7.01
C ASP A 60 19.93 5.69 6.31
N VAL A 61 19.91 5.64 4.97
CA VAL A 61 20.14 4.42 4.21
C VAL A 61 21.62 4.33 3.79
N PRO A 62 22.46 3.57 4.53
CA PRO A 62 23.85 3.39 4.12
C PRO A 62 23.91 2.57 2.81
N PRO A 63 24.79 2.93 1.86
CA PRO A 63 24.93 2.23 0.58
C PRO A 63 25.16 0.71 0.70
N GLU A 64 25.79 0.28 1.79
CA GLU A 64 26.04 -1.12 2.14
C GLU A 64 24.74 -1.93 2.20
N ARG A 65 23.68 -1.36 2.76
CA ARG A 65 22.39 -2.07 2.92
C ARG A 65 21.74 -2.38 1.59
N TRP A 66 21.81 -1.46 0.65
CA TRP A 66 21.34 -1.72 -0.71
C TRP A 66 22.17 -2.81 -1.37
N ARG A 67 23.49 -2.83 -1.17
CA ARG A 67 24.35 -3.91 -1.69
C ARG A 67 23.95 -5.27 -1.13
N ASP A 68 23.63 -5.38 0.15
CA ASP A 68 23.19 -6.64 0.76
C ASP A 68 21.86 -7.13 0.18
N VAL A 69 20.89 -6.21 0.00
CA VAL A 69 19.58 -6.52 -0.61
C VAL A 69 19.77 -6.97 -2.05
N ILE A 70 20.57 -6.27 -2.85
CA ILE A 70 20.85 -6.61 -4.25
C ILE A 70 21.59 -7.96 -4.35
N ALA A 71 22.57 -8.20 -3.49
CA ALA A 71 23.25 -9.50 -3.44
C ALA A 71 22.27 -10.63 -3.11
N SER A 72 21.33 -10.39 -2.19
CA SER A 72 20.24 -11.34 -1.88
C SER A 72 19.27 -11.54 -3.05
N MET A 73 18.98 -10.50 -3.83
CA MET A 73 18.15 -10.57 -5.04
C MET A 73 18.80 -11.44 -6.11
N GLU A 74 20.08 -11.22 -6.41
CA GLU A 74 20.82 -12.02 -7.39
C GLU A 74 21.00 -13.47 -6.92
N ALA A 75 21.23 -13.70 -5.62
CA ALA A 75 21.26 -15.05 -5.05
C ALA A 75 19.94 -15.82 -5.24
N HIS A 76 18.82 -15.11 -5.42
CA HIS A 76 17.50 -15.69 -5.70
C HIS A 76 17.06 -15.49 -7.16
N ARG A 77 18.00 -15.19 -8.06
CA ARG A 77 17.78 -15.07 -9.52
C ARG A 77 16.69 -14.07 -9.88
N TRP A 78 16.57 -12.99 -9.13
CA TRP A 78 15.58 -11.93 -9.38
C TRP A 78 15.66 -11.37 -10.80
N SER A 79 16.88 -11.11 -11.28
CA SER A 79 17.16 -10.62 -12.64
C SER A 79 16.58 -11.54 -13.72
N ALA A 80 16.73 -12.86 -13.58
CA ALA A 80 16.17 -13.85 -14.51
C ALA A 80 14.63 -13.93 -14.46
N TYR A 81 14.03 -13.58 -13.32
CA TYR A 81 12.57 -13.55 -13.15
C TYR A 81 11.95 -12.29 -13.78
N VAL A 82 12.56 -11.12 -13.54
CA VAL A 82 12.06 -9.84 -14.06
C VAL A 82 12.41 -9.64 -15.54
N HIS A 83 13.57 -10.17 -15.97
CA HIS A 83 14.04 -10.11 -17.35
C HIS A 83 14.27 -11.51 -17.91
N PRO A 84 13.21 -12.24 -18.32
CA PRO A 84 13.34 -13.60 -18.85
C PRO A 84 14.19 -13.70 -20.11
N GLN A 85 14.30 -12.61 -20.87
CA GLN A 85 15.13 -12.52 -22.08
C GLN A 85 16.61 -12.22 -21.78
N GLY A 86 16.97 -12.10 -20.50
CA GLY A 86 18.27 -11.60 -20.07
C GLY A 86 18.26 -10.08 -19.96
N SER A 87 18.97 -9.57 -18.96
CA SER A 87 19.33 -8.17 -18.83
C SER A 87 20.82 -8.11 -18.55
N GLU A 88 21.55 -7.33 -19.34
CA GLU A 88 22.96 -7.02 -19.05
C GLU A 88 23.07 -5.92 -17.98
N THR A 89 21.95 -5.28 -17.65
CA THR A 89 21.91 -4.17 -16.70
C THR A 89 21.94 -4.71 -15.27
N PRO A 90 22.93 -4.32 -14.44
CA PRO A 90 22.93 -4.66 -13.03
C PRO A 90 21.69 -4.12 -12.32
N PRO A 91 21.17 -4.77 -11.26
CA PRO A 91 19.98 -4.30 -10.55
C PRO A 91 20.07 -2.84 -10.07
N THR A 92 21.28 -2.36 -9.71
CA THR A 92 21.52 -0.97 -9.32
C THR A 92 21.21 0.07 -10.40
N GLN A 93 21.18 -0.35 -11.66
CA GLN A 93 20.89 0.50 -12.83
C GLN A 93 19.57 0.13 -13.48
N ASP A 94 18.90 -0.91 -12.98
CA ASP A 94 17.68 -1.41 -13.56
C ASP A 94 16.52 -0.42 -13.35
N PRO A 95 15.83 0.03 -14.40
CA PRO A 95 14.75 1.01 -14.27
C PRO A 95 13.58 0.54 -13.41
N ILE A 96 13.26 -0.76 -13.41
CA ILE A 96 12.17 -1.33 -12.59
C ILE A 96 12.60 -1.28 -11.11
N PHE A 97 13.84 -1.67 -10.82
CA PHE A 97 14.39 -1.57 -9.47
C PHE A 97 14.48 -0.11 -9.00
N LEU A 98 14.96 0.80 -9.84
CA LEU A 98 15.05 2.23 -9.51
C LEU A 98 13.66 2.87 -9.34
N ALA A 99 12.67 2.46 -10.15
CA ALA A 99 11.28 2.89 -9.99
C ALA A 99 10.65 2.33 -8.71
N SER A 100 11.06 1.12 -8.29
CA SER A 100 10.70 0.55 -6.99
C SER A 100 11.37 1.27 -5.81
N GLY A 101 12.40 2.09 -6.11
CA GLY A 101 13.30 2.78 -5.21
C GLY A 101 12.70 3.98 -4.45
N ALA A 102 13.08 4.07 -3.18
CA ALA A 102 12.73 5.07 -2.17
C ALA A 102 11.29 5.05 -1.61
N GLN A 103 10.80 3.88 -1.16
CA GLN A 103 9.65 3.85 -0.23
C GLN A 103 9.95 4.60 1.08
N ILE A 104 11.24 4.63 1.46
CA ILE A 104 11.75 5.28 2.67
C ILE A 104 11.53 6.80 2.59
N GLY A 105 10.85 7.33 3.59
CA GLY A 105 10.50 8.75 3.66
C GLY A 105 9.32 9.17 2.78
N GLN A 106 8.83 8.31 1.87
CA GLN A 106 7.69 8.61 1.01
C GLN A 106 6.37 8.03 1.53
N LYS A 107 6.43 6.89 2.23
CA LYS A 107 5.25 6.20 2.74
C LYS A 107 5.01 6.50 4.23
N PRO A 108 3.74 6.60 4.66
CA PRO A 108 3.39 6.69 6.07
C PRO A 108 4.02 5.59 6.94
N PRO A 109 4.44 5.88 8.18
CA PRO A 109 5.30 4.98 8.96
C PRO A 109 4.60 3.81 9.65
N GLY A 110 3.26 3.81 9.74
CA GLY A 110 2.49 2.93 10.63
C GLY A 110 2.56 1.45 10.28
N TYR A 111 2.50 1.09 8.99
CA TYR A 111 2.74 -0.30 8.57
C TYR A 111 4.17 -0.74 8.94
N TYR A 112 5.16 0.10 8.66
CA TYR A 112 6.57 -0.23 8.89
C TYR A 112 6.90 -0.34 10.37
N ALA A 113 6.27 0.46 11.23
CA ALA A 113 6.39 0.36 12.67
C ALA A 113 5.85 -0.98 13.20
N LEU A 114 4.68 -1.40 12.73
CA LEU A 114 4.09 -2.70 13.06
C LEU A 114 4.98 -3.85 12.58
N ALA A 115 5.41 -3.80 11.32
CA ALA A 115 6.27 -4.81 10.71
C ALA A 115 7.65 -4.89 11.38
N ALA A 116 8.21 -3.75 11.82
CA ALA A 116 9.47 -3.71 12.57
C ALA A 116 9.32 -4.36 13.94
N GLY A 117 8.21 -4.11 14.62
CA GLY A 117 7.86 -4.82 15.86
C GLY A 117 7.77 -6.33 15.65
N TRP A 118 7.10 -6.76 14.57
CA TRP A 118 7.01 -8.17 14.19
C TRP A 118 8.37 -8.79 13.87
N LEU A 119 9.23 -8.09 13.14
CA LEU A 119 10.58 -8.54 12.82
C LEU A 119 11.43 -8.76 14.07
N ARG A 120 11.30 -7.88 15.07
CA ARG A 120 12.02 -8.00 16.35
C ARG A 120 11.60 -9.21 17.19
N LEU A 121 10.44 -9.81 16.93
CA LEU A 121 10.03 -11.07 17.58
C LEU A 121 10.87 -12.27 17.11
N LEU A 122 11.51 -12.17 15.94
CA LEU A 122 12.45 -13.18 15.46
C LEU A 122 13.76 -13.05 16.25
N SER A 123 14.13 -14.09 17.00
CA SER A 123 15.36 -14.10 17.77
C SER A 123 16.59 -13.91 16.87
N HIS A 124 17.50 -13.02 17.27
CA HIS A 124 18.71 -12.70 16.51
C HIS A 124 18.39 -12.30 15.06
N TRP A 125 17.28 -11.59 14.83
CA TRP A 125 16.80 -11.28 13.48
C TRP A 125 17.88 -10.64 12.58
N ARG A 126 18.79 -9.84 13.16
CA ARG A 126 19.91 -9.19 12.46
C ARG A 126 20.91 -10.18 11.84
N GLU A 127 21.05 -11.35 12.45
CA GLU A 127 21.97 -12.41 12.00
C GLU A 127 21.28 -13.37 11.01
N GLN A 128 19.96 -13.28 10.87
CA GLN A 128 19.22 -14.13 9.95
C GLN A 128 19.44 -13.68 8.50
N PRO A 129 19.53 -14.61 7.53
CA PRO A 129 19.56 -14.27 6.11
C PRO A 129 18.38 -13.38 5.70
N LEU A 130 18.60 -12.39 4.83
CA LEU A 130 17.56 -11.43 4.43
C LEU A 130 16.30 -12.12 3.89
N ALA A 131 16.45 -13.19 3.11
CA ALA A 131 15.31 -13.96 2.61
C ALA A 131 14.47 -14.60 3.73
N ARG A 132 15.08 -14.99 4.86
CA ARG A 132 14.37 -15.51 6.04
C ARG A 132 13.63 -14.39 6.78
N GLN A 133 14.28 -13.23 6.93
CA GLN A 133 13.62 -12.04 7.49
C GLN A 133 12.41 -11.62 6.64
N LEU A 134 12.57 -11.59 5.31
CA LEU A 134 11.50 -11.30 4.37
C LEU A 134 10.34 -12.29 4.52
N ARG A 135 10.64 -13.60 4.56
CA ARG A 135 9.62 -14.63 4.78
C ARG A 135 8.87 -14.42 6.10
N TRP A 136 9.57 -14.03 7.16
CA TRP A 136 8.96 -13.72 8.45
C TRP A 136 8.00 -12.53 8.37
N LEU A 137 8.34 -11.51 7.60
CA LEU A 137 7.45 -10.37 7.34
C LEU A 137 6.24 -10.74 6.47
N ARG A 138 6.39 -11.61 5.47
CA ARG A 138 5.26 -12.12 4.68
C ARG A 138 4.22 -12.87 5.53
N TRP A 139 4.63 -13.50 6.63
CA TRP A 139 3.68 -14.09 7.59
C TRP A 139 2.80 -13.03 8.26
N LEU A 140 3.36 -11.85 8.58
CA LEU A 140 2.54 -10.73 9.07
C LEU A 140 1.52 -10.29 8.02
N SER A 141 1.95 -10.08 6.78
CA SER A 141 1.04 -9.71 5.68
C SER A 141 -0.08 -10.74 5.50
N LEU A 142 0.25 -12.04 5.51
CA LEU A 142 -0.73 -13.13 5.47
C LEU A 142 -1.75 -13.07 6.63
N LEU A 143 -1.30 -12.80 7.85
CA LEU A 143 -2.21 -12.63 8.99
C LEU A 143 -3.15 -11.42 8.78
N LEU A 144 -2.62 -10.29 8.33
CA LEU A 144 -3.42 -9.08 8.03
C LEU A 144 -4.44 -9.34 6.92
N HIS A 145 -4.05 -10.06 5.86
CA HIS A 145 -4.94 -10.47 4.78
C HIS A 145 -6.06 -11.40 5.28
N THR A 146 -5.73 -12.41 6.09
CA THR A 146 -6.72 -13.33 6.68
C THR A 146 -7.72 -12.60 7.58
N LEU A 147 -7.24 -11.64 8.38
CA LEU A 147 -8.09 -10.79 9.21
C LEU A 147 -9.00 -9.86 8.38
N THR A 148 -8.50 -9.38 7.24
CA THR A 148 -9.30 -8.60 6.29
C THR A 148 -10.48 -9.42 5.77
N THR A 149 -10.24 -10.68 5.36
CA THR A 149 -11.29 -11.61 4.91
C THR A 149 -12.29 -11.90 6.03
N ALA A 150 -11.82 -12.13 7.26
CA ALA A 150 -12.69 -12.35 8.42
C ALA A 150 -13.61 -11.15 8.68
N MET A 151 -13.07 -9.94 8.58
CA MET A 151 -13.85 -8.73 8.76
C MET A 151 -14.84 -8.48 7.62
N ALA A 152 -14.46 -8.74 6.37
CA ALA A 152 -15.37 -8.67 5.24
C ALA A 152 -16.54 -9.65 5.40
N LEU A 153 -16.27 -10.91 5.75
CA LEU A 153 -17.27 -11.93 6.08
C LEU A 153 -18.24 -11.45 7.18
N GLY A 154 -17.67 -11.00 8.30
CA GLY A 154 -18.42 -10.51 9.45
C GLY A 154 -19.30 -9.32 9.12
N LEU A 155 -18.77 -8.37 8.35
CA LEU A 155 -19.47 -7.16 7.96
C LEU A 155 -20.62 -7.44 7.00
N THR A 156 -20.38 -8.25 5.96
CA THR A 156 -21.43 -8.63 4.99
C THR A 156 -22.55 -9.42 5.67
N ARG A 157 -22.24 -10.28 6.64
CA ARG A 157 -23.26 -11.00 7.41
C ARG A 157 -24.14 -10.08 8.24
N ARG A 158 -23.57 -9.01 8.80
CA ARG A 158 -24.31 -7.99 9.56
C ARG A 158 -25.17 -7.12 8.65
N LEU A 159 -24.67 -6.76 7.47
CA LEU A 159 -25.41 -5.96 6.48
C LEU A 159 -26.59 -6.72 5.88
N TRP A 160 -26.43 -8.03 5.62
CA TRP A 160 -27.49 -8.86 5.05
C TRP A 160 -27.73 -10.12 5.88
N PRO A 161 -28.46 -10.00 7.01
CA PRO A 161 -28.66 -11.12 7.91
C PRO A 161 -29.37 -12.34 7.29
N ASP A 162 -30.22 -12.09 6.29
CA ASP A 162 -31.02 -13.13 5.64
C ASP A 162 -30.35 -13.70 4.37
N ALA A 163 -29.31 -13.05 3.85
CA ALA A 163 -28.65 -13.43 2.61
C ALA A 163 -27.25 -14.00 2.86
N ARG A 164 -27.18 -15.15 3.54
CA ARG A 164 -25.92 -15.81 3.94
C ARG A 164 -24.95 -16.01 2.78
N HIS A 165 -25.45 -16.34 1.59
CA HIS A 165 -24.65 -16.52 0.38
C HIS A 165 -23.85 -15.26 0.00
N ARG A 166 -24.33 -14.05 0.34
CA ARG A 166 -23.58 -12.80 0.08
C ARG A 166 -22.34 -12.71 0.95
N ALA A 167 -22.45 -13.08 2.23
CA ALA A 167 -21.29 -13.12 3.12
C ALA A 167 -20.27 -14.14 2.64
N LEU A 168 -20.72 -15.35 2.26
CA LEU A 168 -19.84 -16.37 1.69
C LEU A 168 -19.15 -15.88 0.42
N GLY A 169 -19.92 -15.30 -0.52
CA GLY A 169 -19.38 -14.72 -1.75
C GLY A 169 -18.35 -13.63 -1.47
N MET A 170 -18.61 -12.73 -0.52
CA MET A 170 -17.66 -11.68 -0.14
C MET A 170 -16.38 -12.25 0.48
N GLY A 171 -16.49 -13.25 1.37
CA GLY A 171 -15.33 -13.93 1.94
C GLY A 171 -14.48 -14.64 0.89
N LEU A 172 -15.11 -15.36 -0.03
CA LEU A 172 -14.43 -16.03 -1.14
C LEU A 172 -13.77 -15.01 -2.07
N LEU A 173 -14.44 -13.91 -2.43
CA LEU A 173 -13.84 -12.87 -3.28
C LEU A 173 -12.66 -12.20 -2.58
N THR A 174 -12.85 -11.71 -1.36
CA THR A 174 -11.77 -11.01 -0.63
C THR A 174 -10.60 -11.91 -0.30
N GLY A 175 -10.86 -13.16 0.04
CA GLY A 175 -9.84 -14.09 0.51
C GLY A 175 -9.25 -15.02 -0.54
N LEU A 176 -9.86 -15.16 -1.73
CA LEU A 176 -9.38 -16.09 -2.78
C LEU A 176 -9.07 -15.43 -4.13
N LEU A 177 -9.33 -14.13 -4.31
CA LEU A 177 -8.93 -13.43 -5.53
C LEU A 177 -7.39 -13.47 -5.69
N PRO A 178 -6.86 -14.00 -6.82
CA PRO A 178 -5.42 -14.23 -6.97
C PRO A 178 -4.55 -13.01 -6.71
N MET A 179 -4.93 -11.85 -7.26
CA MET A 179 -4.19 -10.58 -7.07
C MET A 179 -4.18 -10.14 -5.60
N VAL A 180 -5.31 -10.28 -4.90
CA VAL A 180 -5.43 -9.89 -3.48
C VAL A 180 -4.59 -10.82 -2.60
N GLY A 181 -4.58 -12.13 -2.89
CA GLY A 181 -3.72 -13.09 -2.19
C GLY A 181 -2.23 -12.83 -2.45
N PHE A 182 -1.84 -12.60 -3.70
CA PHE A 182 -0.44 -12.30 -4.08
C PHE A 182 0.07 -11.03 -3.39
N ILE A 183 -0.63 -9.91 -3.53
CA ILE A 183 -0.24 -8.64 -2.90
C ILE A 183 -0.42 -8.68 -1.37
N GLY A 184 -1.48 -9.32 -0.89
CA GLY A 184 -1.80 -9.41 0.54
C GLY A 184 -0.83 -10.27 1.35
N VAL A 185 -0.01 -11.11 0.72
CA VAL A 185 1.06 -11.88 1.36
C VAL A 185 2.44 -11.22 1.19
N SER A 186 2.58 -10.33 0.22
CA SER A 186 3.83 -9.62 -0.04
C SER A 186 4.14 -8.58 1.04
N VAL A 187 5.42 -8.20 1.20
CA VAL A 187 5.78 -7.15 2.17
C VAL A 187 5.52 -5.77 1.55
N ASN A 188 4.38 -5.18 1.89
CA ASN A 188 3.94 -3.84 1.48
C ASN A 188 2.95 -3.27 2.49
N ASN A 189 2.66 -1.97 2.41
CA ASN A 189 1.67 -1.36 3.30
C ASN A 189 0.21 -1.67 2.93
N ASP A 190 -0.06 -2.26 1.76
CA ASP A 190 -1.41 -2.57 1.28
C ASP A 190 -2.14 -3.59 2.16
N ALA A 191 -1.43 -4.58 2.71
CA ALA A 191 -2.03 -5.57 3.60
C ALA A 191 -2.68 -4.91 4.83
N LEU A 192 -2.00 -3.93 5.45
CA LEU A 192 -2.56 -3.17 6.56
C LEU A 192 -3.62 -2.16 6.10
N THR A 193 -3.44 -1.54 4.93
CA THR A 193 -4.42 -0.64 4.30
C THR A 193 -5.76 -1.33 4.10
N MET A 194 -5.76 -2.56 3.57
CA MET A 194 -6.97 -3.35 3.35
C MET A 194 -7.69 -3.64 4.67
N LEU A 195 -6.96 -4.07 5.70
CA LEU A 195 -7.52 -4.33 7.01
C LEU A 195 -8.11 -3.05 7.63
N TRP A 196 -7.36 -1.95 7.60
CA TRP A 196 -7.79 -0.67 8.14
C TRP A 196 -9.00 -0.11 7.41
N GLY A 197 -9.04 -0.26 6.08
CA GLY A 197 -10.17 0.14 5.25
C GLY A 197 -11.42 -0.67 5.56
N ALA A 198 -11.30 -1.99 5.68
CA ALA A 198 -12.41 -2.85 6.09
C ALA A 198 -12.91 -2.53 7.51
N ALA A 199 -12.02 -2.17 8.45
CA ALA A 199 -12.39 -1.71 9.78
C ALA A 199 -13.10 -0.35 9.74
N GLY A 200 -12.61 0.57 8.91
CA GLY A 200 -13.22 1.87 8.67
C GLY A 200 -14.65 1.72 8.13
N PHE A 201 -14.86 0.86 7.12
CA PHE A 201 -16.20 0.55 6.62
C PHE A 201 -17.09 -0.09 7.69
N ALA A 202 -16.56 -1.03 8.46
CA ALA A 202 -17.31 -1.64 9.55
C ALA A 202 -17.76 -0.58 10.57
N GLY A 203 -16.85 0.31 10.96
CA GLY A 203 -17.16 1.41 11.86
C GLY A 203 -18.15 2.42 11.26
N LEU A 204 -18.08 2.72 9.97
CA LEU A 204 -19.06 3.57 9.27
C LEU A 204 -20.48 2.98 9.23
N ILE A 205 -20.59 1.65 9.32
CA ILE A 205 -21.87 0.94 9.35
C ILE A 205 -22.38 0.82 10.79
N LEU A 206 -21.48 0.55 11.73
CA LEU A 206 -21.81 0.20 13.12
C LEU A 206 -21.93 1.41 14.05
N ALA A 207 -21.27 2.52 13.75
CA ALA A 207 -21.41 3.73 14.54
C ALA A 207 -22.88 4.17 14.53
N ARG A 208 -23.40 4.45 15.73
CA ARG A 208 -24.81 4.85 15.97
C ARG A 208 -24.91 6.22 16.63
N THR A 209 -23.79 6.74 17.13
CA THR A 209 -23.72 7.94 17.95
C THR A 209 -22.78 8.96 17.31
N ARG A 210 -23.00 10.24 17.62
CA ARG A 210 -22.11 11.34 17.17
C ARG A 210 -20.66 11.11 17.54
N LEU A 211 -20.40 10.60 18.76
CA LEU A 211 -19.06 10.23 19.19
C LEU A 211 -18.47 9.09 18.33
N GLY A 212 -19.27 8.06 18.03
CA GLY A 212 -18.85 6.99 17.13
C GLY A 212 -18.44 7.52 15.75
N TRP A 213 -19.18 8.50 15.22
CA TRP A 213 -18.85 9.13 13.94
C TRP A 213 -17.57 9.96 13.98
N SER A 214 -17.36 10.76 15.03
CA SER A 214 -16.12 11.52 15.21
C SER A 214 -14.91 10.60 15.34
N LEU A 215 -15.05 9.47 16.06
CA LEU A 215 -14.03 8.45 16.14
C LEU A 215 -13.75 7.80 14.78
N MET A 216 -14.75 7.63 13.92
CA MET A 216 -14.55 7.12 12.56
C MET A 216 -13.86 8.12 11.65
N LEU A 217 -14.18 9.41 11.75
CA LEU A 217 -13.45 10.44 11.04
C LEU A 217 -11.98 10.44 11.48
N ALA A 218 -11.72 10.43 12.79
CA ALA A 218 -10.37 10.31 13.34
C ALA A 218 -9.68 9.04 12.86
N TRP A 219 -10.35 7.88 12.85
CA TRP A 219 -9.83 6.62 12.32
C TRP A 219 -9.41 6.73 10.85
N THR A 220 -10.23 7.37 10.01
CA THR A 220 -9.90 7.55 8.59
C THR A 220 -8.72 8.50 8.39
N VAL A 221 -8.63 9.58 9.17
CA VAL A 221 -7.49 10.53 9.12
C VAL A 221 -6.21 9.85 9.61
N LEU A 222 -6.27 9.14 10.74
CA LEU A 222 -5.14 8.38 11.27
C LEU A 222 -4.67 7.30 10.30
N GLY A 223 -5.60 6.63 9.61
CA GLY A 223 -5.26 5.68 8.54
C GLY A 223 -4.52 6.34 7.39
N THR A 224 -5.02 7.48 6.89
CA THR A 224 -4.39 8.20 5.77
C THR A 224 -2.99 8.71 6.11
N VAL A 225 -2.82 9.30 7.30
CA VAL A 225 -1.55 9.88 7.74
C VAL A 225 -0.58 8.81 8.23
N GLY A 226 -1.11 7.73 8.80
CA GLY A 226 -0.32 6.70 9.47
C GLY A 226 -0.02 5.48 8.60
N ILE A 227 -0.89 5.08 7.67
CA ILE A 227 -0.79 3.78 6.99
C ILE A 227 -0.60 3.95 5.49
N ASP A 228 -1.56 4.59 4.83
CA ASP A 228 -1.51 4.80 3.39
C ASP A 228 -2.40 5.96 2.96
N ALA A 229 -1.86 6.84 2.11
CA ALA A 229 -2.59 8.01 1.61
C ALA A 229 -3.85 7.63 0.81
N GLY A 230 -3.87 6.44 0.20
CA GLY A 230 -5.02 5.87 -0.48
C GLY A 230 -6.27 5.83 0.39
N LEU A 231 -6.14 5.63 1.71
CA LEU A 231 -7.29 5.65 2.64
C LEU A 231 -8.05 6.98 2.68
N ALA A 232 -7.51 8.05 2.09
CA ALA A 232 -8.21 9.31 1.92
C ALA A 232 -9.55 9.17 1.17
N PHE A 233 -9.73 8.11 0.36
CA PHE A 233 -11.01 7.84 -0.31
C PHE A 233 -12.17 7.63 0.70
N LEU A 234 -11.87 7.27 1.95
CA LEU A 234 -12.87 7.11 3.01
C LEU A 234 -13.35 8.45 3.59
N TRP A 235 -12.61 9.55 3.39
CA TRP A 235 -12.94 10.83 4.00
C TRP A 235 -14.29 11.39 3.51
N PRO A 236 -14.60 11.42 2.20
CA PRO A 236 -15.91 11.83 1.71
C PRO A 236 -17.05 10.99 2.28
N LEU A 237 -16.84 9.68 2.42
CA LEU A 237 -17.85 8.76 2.96
C LEU A 237 -18.10 9.02 4.45
N ALA A 238 -17.03 9.19 5.23
CA ALA A 238 -17.11 9.51 6.65
C ALA A 238 -17.76 10.89 6.88
N LEU A 239 -17.36 11.90 6.10
CA LEU A 239 -17.90 13.25 6.19
C LEU A 239 -19.37 13.31 5.78
N ALA A 240 -19.74 12.71 4.65
CA ALA A 240 -21.14 12.64 4.21
C ALA A 240 -22.00 11.97 5.28
N ARG A 241 -21.55 10.83 5.82
CA ARG A 241 -22.28 10.12 6.87
C ARG A 241 -22.41 10.97 8.14
N TRP A 242 -21.34 11.65 8.56
CA TRP A 242 -21.36 12.55 9.71
C TRP A 242 -22.33 13.73 9.51
N LEU A 243 -22.31 14.39 8.35
CA LEU A 243 -23.18 15.53 8.04
C LEU A 243 -24.67 15.14 7.97
N PHE A 244 -25.00 13.97 7.41
CA PHE A 244 -26.38 13.57 7.17
C PHE A 244 -27.03 12.76 8.30
N PHE A 245 -26.23 12.10 9.14
CA PHE A 245 -26.74 11.15 10.13
C PHE A 245 -26.24 11.40 11.56
N ALA A 246 -25.42 12.41 11.82
CA ALA A 246 -25.11 12.78 13.20
C ALA A 246 -26.38 13.30 13.88
N PRO A 247 -26.79 12.74 15.04
CA PRO A 247 -27.93 13.27 15.77
C PRO A 247 -27.68 14.74 16.08
N ALA A 248 -28.69 15.58 15.78
CA ALA A 248 -28.65 17.00 16.09
C ALA A 248 -28.42 17.14 17.61
N PRO A 249 -27.53 18.06 18.05
CA PRO A 249 -27.35 18.32 19.47
C PRO A 249 -28.72 18.64 20.09
N HIS A 250 -29.03 17.95 21.19
CA HIS A 250 -30.32 18.03 21.89
C HIS A 250 -30.65 19.50 22.18
N GLY A 251 -31.59 20.06 21.41
CA GLY A 251 -31.95 21.48 21.45
C GLY A 251 -32.41 22.01 20.09
N LEU A 252 -31.91 21.44 18.99
CA LEU A 252 -32.36 21.76 17.63
C LEU A 252 -33.38 20.69 17.16
N ARG A 253 -34.68 20.95 17.38
CA ARG A 253 -35.78 20.21 16.74
C ARG A 253 -35.75 20.46 15.22
N LEU A 254 -35.00 19.66 14.49
CA LEU A 254 -35.08 19.56 13.03
C LEU A 254 -35.71 18.22 12.67
N ARG A 255 -36.60 18.05 11.69
CA ARG A 255 -37.63 18.84 10.99
C ARG A 255 -38.28 17.81 10.01
N PRO A 256 -39.45 18.08 9.41
CA PRO A 256 -40.20 17.09 8.60
C PRO A 256 -39.40 16.52 7.42
N HIS A 257 -39.79 15.32 6.95
CA HIS A 257 -39.23 14.53 5.83
C HIS A 257 -38.86 15.30 4.53
N ALA A 258 -39.30 16.54 4.33
CA ALA A 258 -38.92 17.39 3.21
C ALA A 258 -37.44 17.83 3.26
N GLU A 259 -36.83 17.98 4.44
CA GLU A 259 -35.41 18.40 4.54
C GLU A 259 -34.44 17.26 4.25
N LEU A 260 -34.84 15.98 4.44
CA LEU A 260 -34.07 14.83 3.95
C LEU A 260 -33.90 14.86 2.42
N ARG A 261 -34.81 15.52 1.68
CA ARG A 261 -34.67 15.76 0.24
C ARG A 261 -33.61 16.82 -0.10
N ALA A 262 -33.37 17.78 0.78
CA ALA A 262 -32.28 18.73 0.61
C ALA A 262 -30.93 18.07 0.93
N SER A 263 -30.90 17.19 1.93
CA SER A 263 -29.72 16.44 2.35
C SER A 263 -29.11 15.58 1.23
N TRP A 264 -29.92 14.81 0.48
CA TRP A 264 -29.36 14.02 -0.62
C TRP A 264 -28.82 14.91 -1.76
N ARG A 265 -29.43 16.08 -2.02
CA ARG A 265 -28.93 17.02 -3.03
C ARG A 265 -27.56 17.57 -2.64
N VAL A 266 -27.37 17.93 -1.38
CA VAL A 266 -26.05 18.33 -0.86
C VAL A 266 -25.06 17.17 -0.94
N GLY A 267 -25.48 15.95 -0.64
CA GLY A 267 -24.63 14.76 -0.76
C GLY A 267 -24.19 14.49 -2.20
N VAL A 268 -25.10 14.64 -3.16
CA VAL A 268 -24.81 14.54 -4.60
C VAL A 268 -23.89 15.68 -5.04
N ILE A 269 -24.13 16.92 -4.61
CA ILE A 269 -23.26 18.06 -4.93
C ILE A 269 -21.85 17.84 -4.37
N LEU A 270 -21.72 17.39 -3.11
CA LEU A 270 -20.43 17.07 -2.52
C LEU A 270 -19.73 15.92 -3.27
N ALA A 271 -20.45 14.88 -3.66
CA ALA A 271 -19.89 13.81 -4.48
C ALA A 271 -19.42 14.32 -5.85
N LEU A 272 -20.23 15.17 -6.50
CA LEU A 272 -19.91 15.81 -7.78
C LEU A 272 -18.77 16.83 -7.68
N ILE A 273 -18.45 17.35 -6.50
CA ILE A 273 -17.27 18.22 -6.29
C ILE A 273 -16.06 17.35 -5.94
N LEU A 274 -16.20 16.42 -5.00
CA LEU A 274 -15.08 15.66 -4.45
C LEU A 274 -14.54 14.64 -5.45
N ILE A 275 -15.39 13.99 -6.26
CA ILE A 275 -14.96 13.02 -7.26
C ILE A 275 -14.08 13.71 -8.33
N PRO A 276 -14.53 14.78 -9.02
CA PRO A 276 -13.66 15.52 -9.93
C PRO A 276 -12.45 16.13 -9.24
N SER A 277 -12.59 16.65 -8.02
CA SER A 277 -11.43 17.20 -7.29
C SER A 277 -10.35 16.13 -7.05
N PHE A 278 -10.74 14.90 -6.72
CA PHE A 278 -9.81 13.77 -6.61
C PHE A 278 -9.20 13.35 -7.96
N LEU A 279 -9.96 13.48 -9.04
CA LEU A 279 -9.48 13.21 -10.41
C LEU A 279 -8.60 14.33 -10.98
N LEU A 280 -8.78 15.57 -10.50
CA LEU A 280 -8.15 16.79 -11.00
C LEU A 280 -6.96 17.25 -10.15
N ILE A 281 -6.84 16.82 -8.89
CA ILE A 281 -5.60 16.98 -8.13
C ILE A 281 -4.58 16.06 -8.79
N PRO A 282 -3.60 16.60 -9.54
CA PRO A 282 -2.60 15.77 -10.16
C PRO A 282 -1.76 15.24 -9.01
N ASN A 283 -1.93 13.97 -8.64
CA ASN A 283 -0.94 13.32 -7.82
C ASN A 283 0.25 13.03 -8.74
N PRO A 284 1.36 13.77 -8.63
CA PRO A 284 2.50 13.60 -9.53
C PRO A 284 3.04 12.16 -9.50
N HIS A 285 2.81 11.42 -8.41
CA HIS A 285 3.19 10.02 -8.29
C HIS A 285 2.24 9.06 -9.02
N TRP A 286 0.95 9.37 -9.14
CA TRP A 286 0.01 8.54 -9.91
C TRP A 286 0.25 8.69 -11.41
N ALA A 287 0.58 9.89 -11.87
CA ALA A 287 0.96 10.12 -13.26
C ALA A 287 2.35 9.56 -13.60
N ALA A 288 3.26 9.45 -12.63
CA ALA A 288 4.62 8.94 -12.86
C ALA A 288 4.64 7.44 -13.25
N GLY A 289 3.75 6.61 -12.68
CA GLY A 289 3.68 5.18 -13.03
C GLY A 289 3.10 4.88 -14.41
N TRP A 290 2.38 5.83 -15.01
CA TRP A 290 1.76 5.68 -16.34
C TRP A 290 2.48 6.45 -17.44
N ARG A 291 3.52 7.23 -17.12
CA ARG A 291 4.37 7.78 -18.18
C ARG A 291 5.08 6.60 -18.80
N PRO A 292 4.89 6.30 -20.10
CA PRO A 292 5.82 5.42 -20.78
C PRO A 292 7.19 6.00 -20.46
N ILE A 293 8.08 5.15 -19.95
CA ILE A 293 9.49 5.48 -19.92
C ILE A 293 9.79 5.80 -21.37
N GLU A 294 9.86 7.09 -21.70
CA GLU A 294 10.40 7.53 -22.97
C GLU A 294 11.84 7.07 -22.89
N THR A 295 12.08 5.84 -23.36
CA THR A 295 13.41 5.35 -23.67
C THR A 295 13.92 6.35 -24.69
N GLY A 296 14.67 7.35 -24.21
CA GLY A 296 15.33 8.30 -25.07
C GLY A 296 16.14 7.47 -26.05
N ARG A 297 15.71 7.42 -27.30
CA ARG A 297 16.50 6.81 -28.36
C ARG A 297 17.82 7.56 -28.36
N SER A 298 18.89 6.91 -27.93
CA SER A 298 20.24 7.36 -28.22
C SER A 298 20.30 7.57 -29.73
N ARG A 299 20.45 8.83 -30.16
CA ARG A 299 20.92 9.11 -31.51
C ARG A 299 22.37 8.63 -31.58
N ALA A 300 22.75 8.08 -32.72
CA ALA A 300 24.06 7.50 -33.02
C ALA A 300 25.25 8.48 -32.92
N ASP A 301 25.05 9.70 -32.42
CA ASP A 301 26.05 10.77 -32.37
C ASP A 301 26.73 10.91 -30.99
N GLY A 302 26.64 9.88 -30.13
CA GLY A 302 27.38 9.83 -28.86
C GLY A 302 26.92 10.82 -27.77
N GLN A 303 25.82 11.56 -27.98
CA GLN A 303 25.26 12.46 -26.98
C GLN A 303 24.02 11.86 -26.31
N LEU A 304 24.12 11.61 -25.00
CA LEU A 304 23.02 11.09 -24.19
C LEU A 304 22.32 12.25 -23.48
N PHE A 305 21.16 12.66 -23.98
CA PHE A 305 20.36 13.72 -23.34
C PHE A 305 19.42 13.10 -22.31
N LEU A 306 19.70 13.29 -21.03
CA LEU A 306 18.77 12.96 -19.93
C LEU A 306 17.93 14.20 -19.62
N GLN A 307 16.73 14.29 -20.21
CA GLN A 307 15.80 15.36 -19.88
C GLN A 307 14.94 14.94 -18.67
N ALA A 308 15.36 15.31 -17.46
CA ALA A 308 14.56 15.11 -16.26
C ALA A 308 13.31 16.02 -16.28
N LYS A 309 12.16 15.50 -16.71
CA LYS A 309 10.87 16.21 -16.64
C LYS A 309 10.20 15.95 -15.28
N GLY A 310 10.60 16.73 -14.27
CA GLY A 310 9.87 16.89 -13.00
C GLY A 310 10.77 16.78 -11.76
N ALA A 311 10.74 17.84 -10.93
CA ALA A 311 11.46 18.05 -9.67
C ALA A 311 13.00 17.80 -9.68
N PRO A 312 13.81 18.61 -8.98
CA PRO A 312 15.27 18.47 -9.01
C PRO A 312 15.71 17.19 -8.29
N ALA A 313 15.85 16.10 -9.02
CA ALA A 313 16.58 14.93 -8.55
C ALA A 313 18.08 15.27 -8.57
N ARG A 314 18.72 15.29 -7.40
CA ARG A 314 20.19 15.28 -7.28
C ARG A 314 20.66 13.91 -7.77
N ILE A 315 21.02 13.81 -9.04
CA ILE A 315 21.76 12.67 -9.57
C ILE A 315 23.23 12.91 -9.22
N SER A 316 23.64 12.53 -8.01
CA SER A 316 25.06 12.41 -7.70
C SER A 316 25.52 11.01 -8.10
N GLN A 317 25.83 10.82 -9.38
CA GLN A 317 26.51 9.61 -9.82
C GLN A 317 27.98 9.96 -10.07
N THR A 318 28.85 9.35 -9.27
CA THR A 318 30.29 9.41 -9.42
C THR A 318 30.69 8.58 -10.64
N LEU A 319 30.74 9.20 -11.82
CA LEU A 319 31.63 8.72 -12.88
C LEU A 319 33.04 8.98 -12.37
N SER A 320 33.84 7.92 -12.23
CA SER A 320 35.20 7.95 -11.69
C SER A 320 36.00 9.17 -12.20
N GLY A 321 36.19 10.17 -11.34
CA GLY A 321 37.05 11.32 -11.61
C GLY A 321 36.38 12.67 -11.91
N LEU A 322 35.06 12.78 -12.07
CA LEU A 322 34.39 14.06 -12.36
C LEU A 322 33.34 14.42 -11.30
N LEU A 323 33.66 15.43 -10.48
CA LEU A 323 32.75 16.02 -9.51
C LEU A 323 31.80 16.99 -10.24
N ILE A 324 30.59 16.55 -10.56
CA ILE A 324 29.59 17.41 -11.22
C ILE A 324 28.83 18.19 -10.15
N VAL A 325 29.11 19.49 -10.03
CA VAL A 325 28.36 20.43 -9.18
C VAL A 325 27.30 21.12 -10.04
N GLN A 326 26.03 20.71 -9.90
CA GLN A 326 24.92 21.36 -10.60
C GLN A 326 24.51 22.65 -9.88
N ARG A 327 24.52 23.79 -10.59
CA ARG A 327 23.82 25.02 -10.19
C ARG A 327 22.37 24.97 -10.68
N GLN A 328 21.42 25.36 -9.81
CA GLN A 328 20.00 25.42 -10.16
C GLN A 328 19.76 26.30 -11.40
N GLY A 329 19.04 25.76 -12.39
CA GLY A 329 18.51 26.51 -13.52
C GLY A 329 19.34 26.51 -14.82
N GLN A 330 20.47 25.81 -14.88
CA GLN A 330 21.23 25.69 -16.14
C GLN A 330 21.15 24.28 -16.75
N PRO A 331 21.03 24.18 -18.09
CA PRO A 331 21.09 22.90 -18.79
C PRO A 331 22.51 22.31 -18.64
N LEU A 332 22.55 21.02 -18.33
CA LEU A 332 23.79 20.30 -18.11
C LEU A 332 24.20 19.62 -19.41
N THR A 333 25.25 20.14 -20.06
CA THR A 333 25.84 19.51 -21.25
C THR A 333 27.02 18.67 -20.81
N VAL A 334 26.89 17.34 -20.85
CA VAL A 334 28.01 16.42 -20.64
C VAL A 334 28.56 16.02 -21.99
N THR A 335 29.74 16.52 -22.34
CA THR A 335 30.46 16.10 -23.55
C THR A 335 31.34 14.92 -23.19
N VAL A 336 30.99 13.72 -23.66
CA VAL A 336 31.86 12.55 -23.56
C VAL A 336 32.83 12.60 -24.74
N GLN A 337 34.11 12.88 -24.49
CA GLN A 337 35.15 12.69 -25.49
C GLN A 337 35.47 11.20 -25.57
N ALA A 338 35.21 10.60 -26.73
CA ALA A 338 35.74 9.28 -27.05
C ALA A 338 37.27 9.39 -27.18
N ALA A 339 38.00 8.49 -26.50
CA ALA A 339 39.43 8.31 -26.69
C ALA A 339 39.72 7.53 -27.98
#